data_AF-A0A657IV78-F1
#
_entry.id   AF-A0A657IV78-F1
#
_cell.length_a   1.000
_cell.length_b   1.000
_cell.length_c   1.000
_cell.angle_alpha   90.00
_cell.angle_beta   90.00
_cell.angle_gamma   90.00
#
_symmetry.space_group_name_H-M   'P 1'
#
loop_
_entity.id
_entity.type
_entity.pdbx_description
1 polymer ?
#
loop_
_entity_poly.entity_id
_entity_poly.type
_entity_poly.pdbx_seq_one_letter_code
_entity_poly.pdbx_strand_id
1 'polypeptide(L)'
;MDQEAYDKLSKIATTVTHAKDSDGWTTPGRTTPRSSAPALGRPEHAGTVISETEEKIQDKAAQHEELKGATFISSALAVTDGQPSISVYTKGDGRVTFMKSLGMEEADAVKNAKADTFYIQWSNEKAADLKSDMIYSWIDKDSDVQTIEDNATLKQIPAIAKGASVLDSDKKETLALGISPLGMDWLVEHTDFIDKVAQAAKTGRE
;
A
#
# COMPACT_ATOMS: atom_id res chain seq x y z
N MET A 1 20.56 -3.07 -4.13
CA MET A 1 21.95 -2.57 -3.93
C MET A 1 22.85 -3.53 -4.67
N ASP A 2 23.72 -3.03 -5.54
CA ASP A 2 24.67 -3.90 -6.25
C ASP A 2 25.84 -4.31 -5.34
N GLN A 3 26.58 -5.33 -5.77
CA GLN A 3 27.70 -5.90 -5.01
C GLN A 3 28.85 -4.89 -4.83
N GLU A 4 29.08 -4.03 -5.82
CA GLU A 4 30.15 -3.03 -5.76
C GLU A 4 29.89 -2.00 -4.66
N ALA A 5 28.64 -1.54 -4.52
CA ALA A 5 28.22 -0.64 -3.44
C ALA A 5 28.35 -1.32 -2.07
N TYR A 6 27.94 -2.59 -1.95
CA TYR A 6 28.08 -3.34 -0.70
C TYR A 6 29.54 -3.48 -0.25
N ASP A 7 30.43 -3.84 -1.18
CA ASP A 7 31.86 -4.06 -0.88
C ASP A 7 32.56 -2.77 -0.45
N LYS A 8 32.16 -1.62 -1.02
CA LYS A 8 32.68 -0.31 -0.61
C LYS A 8 32.22 0.06 0.80
N LEU A 9 30.94 -0.13 1.11
CA LEU A 9 30.39 0.19 2.43
C LEU A 9 30.93 -0.74 3.52
N SER A 10 31.09 -2.03 3.21
CA SER A 10 31.58 -3.06 4.13
C SER A 10 33.04 -2.85 4.55
N LYS A 11 33.83 -2.08 3.79
CA LYS A 11 35.18 -1.65 4.20
C LYS A 11 35.18 -0.59 5.30
N ILE A 12 34.08 0.15 5.45
CA ILE A 12 33.97 1.24 6.42
C ILE A 12 33.41 0.70 7.74
N ALA A 13 32.31 -0.06 7.68
CA ALA A 13 31.65 -0.64 8.84
C ALA A 13 30.81 -1.86 8.45
N THR A 14 30.33 -2.60 9.46
CA THR A 14 29.36 -3.69 9.24
C THR A 14 28.14 -3.13 8.51
N THR A 15 27.91 -3.63 7.29
CA THR A 15 26.83 -3.15 6.42
C THR A 15 25.69 -4.17 6.39
N VAL A 16 24.50 -3.73 6.81
CA VAL A 16 23.26 -4.52 6.76
C VAL A 16 22.50 -4.14 5.48
N THR A 17 21.99 -5.14 4.76
CA THR A 17 21.24 -4.95 3.50
C THR A 17 19.82 -5.51 3.65
N HIS A 18 18.95 -5.24 2.66
CA HIS A 18 17.70 -5.99 2.50
C HIS A 18 17.99 -7.49 2.37
N ALA A 19 17.01 -8.34 2.71
CA ALA A 19 17.15 -9.79 2.54
C ALA A 19 17.47 -10.12 1.08
N LYS A 20 18.28 -11.18 0.84
CA LYS A 20 18.73 -11.59 -0.51
C LYS A 20 17.58 -11.80 -1.51
N ASP A 21 16.39 -12.07 -1.02
CA ASP A 21 15.19 -12.38 -1.82
C ASP A 21 14.19 -11.22 -1.90
N SER A 22 14.57 -10.01 -1.46
CA SER A 22 13.76 -8.78 -1.57
C SER A 22 14.43 -7.83 -2.55
N ASP A 23 13.69 -7.23 -3.48
CA ASP A 23 14.17 -5.99 -4.07
C ASP A 23 14.08 -4.89 -2.99
N GLY A 24 14.91 -3.85 -3.05
CA GLY A 24 14.95 -2.84 -1.97
C GLY A 24 13.66 -2.03 -1.77
N TRP A 25 12.64 -2.25 -2.60
CA TRP A 25 11.33 -1.59 -2.58
C TRP A 25 10.23 -2.46 -1.95
N THR A 26 10.37 -3.77 -2.06
CA THR A 26 9.45 -4.79 -1.53
C THR A 26 9.78 -5.23 -0.12
N THR A 27 10.68 -4.53 0.58
CA THR A 27 10.97 -4.82 2.00
C THR A 27 9.80 -4.31 2.84
N PRO A 28 8.87 -5.16 3.33
CA PRO A 28 7.75 -4.65 4.11
C PRO A 28 8.28 -3.96 5.36
N GLY A 29 7.62 -2.91 5.86
CA GLY A 29 8.07 -2.11 7.01
C GLY A 29 8.41 -2.92 8.28
N ARG A 30 7.98 -4.18 8.37
CA ARG A 30 8.32 -5.16 9.41
C ARG A 30 9.73 -5.75 9.31
N THR A 31 10.38 -5.64 8.16
CA THR A 31 11.65 -6.33 7.84
C THR A 31 12.85 -5.43 8.10
N THR A 32 12.66 -4.11 7.97
CA THR A 32 13.69 -3.11 8.29
C THR A 32 14.05 -3.10 9.78
N PRO A 33 13.11 -3.12 10.74
CA PRO A 33 13.44 -3.24 12.17
C PRO A 33 14.10 -4.58 12.50
N ARG A 34 13.61 -5.69 11.93
CA ARG A 34 14.17 -7.04 12.19
C ARG A 34 15.62 -7.18 11.72
N SER A 35 15.97 -6.54 10.60
CA SER A 35 17.34 -6.58 10.07
C SER A 35 18.27 -5.55 10.74
N SER A 36 17.77 -4.37 11.09
CA SER A 36 18.58 -3.29 11.68
C SER A 36 18.79 -3.42 13.19
N ALA A 37 17.81 -3.92 13.94
CA ALA A 37 17.88 -3.93 15.41
C ALA A 37 19.03 -4.76 16.00
N PRO A 38 19.41 -5.93 15.45
CA PRO A 38 20.61 -6.64 15.89
C PRO A 38 21.90 -5.82 15.69
N ALA A 39 22.01 -5.11 14.56
CA ALA A 39 23.15 -4.24 14.28
C ALA A 39 23.20 -3.01 15.21
N LEU A 40 22.04 -2.61 15.75
CA LEU A 40 21.92 -1.57 16.78
C LEU A 40 22.10 -2.10 18.21
N GLY A 41 22.38 -3.39 18.40
CA GLY A 41 22.50 -4.03 19.71
C GLY A 41 21.18 -4.15 20.48
N ARG A 42 20.04 -4.11 19.78
CA ARG A 42 18.68 -4.13 20.34
C ARG A 42 17.77 -5.21 19.71
N PRO A 43 18.21 -6.48 19.58
CA PRO A 43 17.49 -7.50 18.83
C PRO A 43 16.04 -7.73 19.30
N GLU A 44 15.79 -7.66 20.61
CA GLU A 44 14.46 -7.84 21.19
C GLU A 44 13.50 -6.67 20.91
N HIS A 45 14.03 -5.46 20.72
CA HIS A 45 13.21 -4.25 20.61
C HIS A 45 12.47 -4.16 19.27
N ALA A 46 12.98 -4.81 18.22
CA ALA A 46 12.25 -4.90 16.95
C ALA A 46 10.92 -5.63 17.11
N GLY A 47 10.87 -6.67 17.94
CA GLY A 47 9.64 -7.42 18.20
C GLY A 47 8.58 -6.53 18.83
N THR A 48 8.96 -5.81 19.89
CA THR A 48 8.08 -4.89 20.62
C THR A 48 7.49 -3.80 19.72
N VAL A 49 8.33 -3.08 18.97
CA VAL A 49 7.84 -1.99 18.11
C VAL A 49 6.92 -2.50 17.01
N ILE A 50 7.19 -3.69 16.46
CA ILE A 50 6.30 -4.29 15.45
C ILE A 50 4.97 -4.69 16.08
N SER A 51 4.97 -5.32 17.25
CA SER A 51 3.74 -5.76 17.89
C SER A 51 2.86 -4.59 18.34
N GLU A 52 3.46 -3.54 18.91
CA GLU A 52 2.72 -2.34 19.34
C GLU A 52 2.04 -1.64 18.15
N THR A 53 2.74 -1.51 17.02
CA THR A 53 2.13 -0.96 15.80
C THR A 53 1.04 -1.87 15.24
N GLU A 54 1.24 -3.18 15.20
CA GLU A 54 0.22 -4.13 14.75
C GLU A 54 -1.04 -4.09 15.63
N GLU A 55 -0.88 -3.96 16.96
CA GLU A 55 -1.98 -3.83 17.91
C GLU A 55 -2.78 -2.54 17.67
N LYS A 56 -2.12 -1.40 17.51
CA LYS A 56 -2.80 -0.12 17.20
C LYS A 56 -3.61 -0.18 15.91
N ILE A 57 -3.05 -0.80 14.86
CA ILE A 57 -3.75 -0.97 13.58
C ILE A 57 -4.98 -1.87 13.78
N GLN A 58 -4.84 -2.98 14.51
CA GLN A 58 -5.95 -3.90 14.79
C GLN A 58 -7.04 -3.25 15.64
N ASP A 59 -6.68 -2.50 16.67
CA ASP A 59 -7.62 -1.78 17.53
C ASP A 59 -8.43 -0.74 16.75
N LYS A 60 -7.78 -0.03 15.82
CA LYS A 60 -8.48 0.91 14.93
C LYS A 60 -9.35 0.17 13.92
N ALA A 61 -8.86 -0.89 13.30
CA ALA A 61 -9.64 -1.69 12.34
C ALA A 61 -10.87 -2.36 12.97
N ALA A 62 -10.79 -2.78 14.25
CA ALA A 62 -11.90 -3.37 14.99
C ALA A 62 -13.09 -2.39 15.21
N GLN A 63 -12.89 -1.09 14.98
CA GLN A 63 -13.96 -0.10 15.01
C GLN A 63 -14.77 -0.08 13.69
N HIS A 64 -14.33 -0.81 12.67
CA HIS A 64 -14.89 -0.82 11.31
C HIS A 64 -15.11 -2.27 10.81
N GLU A 65 -16.16 -2.93 11.29
CA GLU A 65 -16.50 -4.32 10.93
C GLU A 65 -16.68 -4.52 9.42
N GLU A 66 -17.04 -3.48 8.66
CA GLU A 66 -17.15 -3.50 7.21
C GLU A 66 -15.85 -3.82 6.48
N LEU A 67 -14.68 -3.57 7.10
CA LEU A 67 -13.36 -3.85 6.53
C LEU A 67 -13.09 -5.35 6.46
N LYS A 68 -13.65 -6.12 7.39
CA LYS A 68 -13.38 -7.55 7.50
C LYS A 68 -13.86 -8.30 6.26
N GLY A 69 -12.92 -8.90 5.54
CA GLY A 69 -13.17 -9.63 4.31
C GLY A 69 -13.57 -8.76 3.11
N ALA A 70 -13.57 -7.43 3.25
CA ALA A 70 -13.77 -6.55 2.11
C ALA A 70 -12.59 -6.68 1.14
N THR A 71 -12.90 -6.74 -0.15
CA THR A 71 -11.91 -6.88 -1.20
C THR A 71 -11.35 -5.51 -1.61
N PHE A 72 -10.03 -5.39 -1.74
CA PHE A 72 -9.38 -4.16 -2.15
C PHE A 72 -8.42 -4.35 -3.33
N ILE A 73 -8.18 -3.26 -4.05
CA ILE A 73 -7.07 -3.09 -4.98
C ILE A 73 -6.30 -1.83 -4.57
N SER A 74 -4.97 -1.88 -4.57
CA SER A 74 -4.10 -0.71 -4.37
C SER A 74 -3.42 -0.35 -5.70
N SER A 75 -3.49 0.91 -6.11
CA SER A 75 -3.00 1.37 -7.41
C SER A 75 -2.33 2.75 -7.35
N ALA A 76 -1.72 3.13 -8.47
CA ALA A 76 -1.48 4.51 -8.86
C ALA A 76 -2.24 4.77 -10.16
N LEU A 77 -3.18 5.70 -10.11
CA LEU A 77 -3.99 6.14 -11.22
C LEU A 77 -3.54 7.55 -11.61
N ALA A 78 -3.43 7.78 -12.90
CA ALA A 78 -3.14 9.09 -13.43
C ALA A 78 -3.88 9.30 -14.74
N VAL A 79 -4.11 10.55 -15.11
CA VAL A 79 -4.59 10.94 -16.43
C VAL A 79 -3.65 12.01 -16.96
N THR A 80 -3.02 11.76 -18.10
CA THR A 80 -2.12 12.72 -18.76
C THR A 80 -2.61 12.92 -20.19
N ASP A 81 -2.88 14.16 -20.58
CA ASP A 81 -3.42 14.50 -21.90
C ASP A 81 -4.68 13.69 -22.28
N GLY A 82 -5.54 13.43 -21.28
CA GLY A 82 -6.76 12.62 -21.42
C GLY A 82 -6.53 11.11 -21.45
N GLN A 83 -5.28 10.64 -21.48
CA GLN A 83 -4.94 9.22 -21.46
C GLN A 83 -4.74 8.73 -20.02
N PRO A 84 -5.47 7.69 -19.60
CA PRO A 84 -5.30 7.11 -18.27
C PRO A 84 -4.05 6.23 -18.21
N SER A 85 -3.46 6.13 -17.02
CA SER A 85 -2.48 5.11 -16.67
C SER A 85 -2.97 4.39 -15.42
N ILE A 86 -2.89 3.07 -15.44
CA ILE A 86 -3.28 2.20 -14.33
C ILE A 86 -2.08 1.35 -13.93
N SER A 87 -1.50 1.64 -12.79
CA SER A 87 -0.45 0.82 -12.19
C SER A 87 -1.02 0.16 -10.93
N VAL A 88 -1.01 -1.17 -10.85
CA VAL A 88 -1.54 -1.91 -9.69
C VAL A 88 -0.40 -2.45 -8.85
N TYR A 89 -0.38 -2.11 -7.56
CA TYR A 89 0.60 -2.63 -6.62
C TYR A 89 0.33 -4.11 -6.33
N THR A 90 1.41 -4.86 -6.12
CA THR A 90 1.34 -6.33 -5.96
C THR A 90 1.88 -6.78 -4.61
N LYS A 91 1.84 -8.09 -4.40
CA LYS A 91 2.32 -8.75 -3.18
C LYS A 91 3.77 -8.36 -2.89
N GLY A 92 3.99 -7.71 -1.74
CA GLY A 92 5.29 -7.21 -1.31
C GLY A 92 5.30 -5.70 -1.11
N ASP A 93 4.35 -4.97 -1.72
CA ASP A 93 4.19 -3.54 -1.48
C ASP A 93 3.64 -3.26 -0.07
N GLY A 94 4.11 -2.16 0.53
CA GLY A 94 3.71 -1.71 1.86
C GLY A 94 2.22 -1.40 1.97
N ARG A 95 1.61 -0.84 0.92
CA ARG A 95 0.18 -0.47 0.88
C ARG A 95 -0.69 -1.71 0.89
N VAL A 96 -0.34 -2.71 0.08
CA VAL A 96 -1.04 -4.01 0.06
C VAL A 96 -0.93 -4.70 1.41
N THR A 97 0.24 -4.63 2.05
CA THR A 97 0.44 -5.20 3.39
C THR A 97 -0.38 -4.47 4.46
N PHE A 98 -0.43 -3.14 4.39
CA PHE A 98 -1.22 -2.31 5.31
C PHE A 98 -2.71 -2.61 5.19
N MET A 99 -3.27 -2.63 3.98
CA MET A 99 -4.70 -2.96 3.77
C MET A 99 -5.05 -4.35 4.31
N LYS A 100 -4.17 -5.35 4.11
CA LYS A 100 -4.36 -6.68 4.71
C LYS A 100 -4.34 -6.67 6.24
N SER A 101 -3.53 -5.81 6.85
CA SER A 101 -3.49 -5.67 8.32
C SER A 101 -4.77 -5.09 8.91
N LEU A 102 -5.60 -4.42 8.10
CA LEU A 102 -6.95 -3.98 8.47
C LEU A 102 -8.00 -5.10 8.42
N GLY A 103 -7.61 -6.33 8.05
CA GLY A 103 -8.54 -7.47 7.89
C GLY A 103 -9.20 -7.57 6.51
N MET A 104 -8.71 -6.81 5.54
CA MET A 104 -9.20 -6.82 4.15
C MET A 104 -8.50 -7.90 3.32
N GLU A 105 -9.13 -8.27 2.20
CA GLU A 105 -8.61 -9.27 1.25
C GLU A 105 -8.23 -8.64 -0.08
N GLU A 106 -7.13 -9.08 -0.68
CA GLU A 106 -6.74 -8.60 -2.01
C GLU A 106 -7.63 -9.22 -3.07
N ALA A 107 -8.15 -8.39 -3.99
CA ALA A 107 -9.13 -8.85 -4.96
C ALA A 107 -8.60 -9.91 -5.94
N ASP A 108 -9.49 -10.80 -6.38
CA ASP A 108 -9.17 -11.92 -7.27
C ASP A 108 -8.50 -11.52 -8.59
N ALA A 109 -8.85 -10.34 -9.10
CA ALA A 109 -8.27 -9.78 -10.32
C ALA A 109 -6.74 -9.64 -10.24
N VAL A 110 -6.19 -9.44 -9.04
CA VAL A 110 -4.78 -9.02 -8.85
C VAL A 110 -4.03 -9.92 -7.86
N LYS A 111 -4.71 -10.69 -7.01
CA LYS A 111 -4.09 -11.57 -5.99
C LYS A 111 -3.06 -12.56 -6.52
N ASN A 112 -3.20 -12.98 -7.78
CA ASN A 112 -2.31 -13.93 -8.46
C ASN A 112 -1.48 -13.29 -9.58
N ALA A 113 -1.54 -11.96 -9.71
CA ALA A 113 -0.73 -11.28 -10.71
C ALA A 113 0.75 -11.48 -10.38
N LYS A 114 1.50 -11.97 -11.35
CA LYS A 114 2.95 -12.04 -11.26
C LYS A 114 3.50 -10.71 -11.77
N ALA A 115 4.25 -10.03 -10.93
CA ALA A 115 5.00 -8.86 -11.29
C ALA A 115 6.49 -9.17 -11.18
N ASP A 116 7.26 -8.65 -12.13
CA ASP A 116 8.72 -8.67 -12.04
C ASP A 116 9.24 -7.61 -11.04
N THR A 117 8.38 -6.68 -10.63
CA THR A 117 8.63 -5.59 -9.66
C THR A 117 7.47 -5.48 -8.66
N PHE A 118 7.43 -4.43 -7.83
CA PHE A 118 6.36 -4.20 -6.85
C PHE A 118 4.99 -3.83 -7.47
N TYR A 119 4.89 -3.58 -8.77
CA TYR A 119 3.64 -3.25 -9.45
C TYR A 119 3.52 -3.86 -10.85
N ILE A 120 2.30 -3.94 -11.37
CA ILE A 120 2.01 -4.25 -12.77
C ILE A 120 1.39 -3.05 -13.47
N GLN A 121 1.73 -2.85 -14.74
CA GLN A 121 0.96 -1.97 -15.60
C GLN A 121 -0.30 -2.70 -16.06
N TRP A 122 -1.47 -2.20 -15.70
CA TRP A 122 -2.74 -2.78 -16.13
C TRP A 122 -3.15 -2.20 -17.48
N SER A 123 -3.74 -3.03 -18.34
CA SER A 123 -4.28 -2.54 -19.62
C SER A 123 -5.50 -1.66 -19.37
N ASN A 124 -5.49 -0.46 -19.93
CA ASN A 124 -6.63 0.46 -19.91
C ASN A 124 -7.90 -0.17 -20.47
N GLU A 125 -7.80 -1.00 -21.51
CA GLU A 125 -8.93 -1.72 -22.12
C GLU A 125 -9.56 -2.76 -21.18
N LYS A 126 -8.83 -3.15 -20.13
CA LYS A 126 -9.26 -4.11 -19.11
C LYS A 126 -9.60 -3.44 -17.78
N ALA A 127 -9.83 -2.12 -17.75
CA ALA A 127 -10.18 -1.42 -16.52
C ALA A 127 -11.39 -2.04 -15.80
N ALA A 128 -12.38 -2.54 -16.54
CA ALA A 128 -13.55 -3.24 -16.00
C ALA A 128 -13.24 -4.58 -15.29
N ASP A 129 -12.05 -5.14 -15.50
CA ASP A 129 -11.61 -6.39 -14.85
C ASP A 129 -11.10 -6.13 -13.42
N LEU A 130 -10.80 -4.87 -13.04
CA LEU A 130 -10.36 -4.48 -11.69
C LEU A 130 -11.54 -4.44 -10.71
N LYS A 131 -12.12 -5.61 -10.46
CA LYS A 131 -13.26 -5.81 -9.56
C LYS A 131 -12.78 -5.94 -8.12
N SER A 132 -13.25 -5.06 -7.26
CA SER A 132 -13.07 -5.08 -5.80
C SER A 132 -14.20 -4.30 -5.13
N ASP A 133 -14.36 -4.45 -3.82
CA ASP A 133 -15.27 -3.61 -3.05
C ASP A 133 -14.75 -2.17 -3.04
N MET A 134 -13.44 -1.96 -2.85
CA MET A 134 -12.85 -0.62 -2.94
C MET A 134 -11.53 -0.58 -3.71
N ILE A 135 -11.16 0.60 -4.19
CA ILE A 135 -9.83 0.87 -4.77
C ILE A 135 -9.14 2.02 -4.06
N TYR A 136 -7.93 1.78 -3.56
CA TYR A 136 -7.03 2.83 -3.08
C TYR A 136 -6.14 3.21 -4.25
N SER A 137 -6.03 4.50 -4.53
CA SER A 137 -5.08 4.99 -5.51
C SER A 137 -4.27 6.14 -4.95
N TRP A 138 -2.95 6.04 -5.04
CA TRP A 138 -2.11 7.23 -4.98
C TRP A 138 -2.34 8.08 -6.25
N ILE A 139 -2.45 9.39 -6.08
CA ILE A 139 -2.58 10.40 -7.16
C ILE A 139 -1.63 11.57 -6.88
N ASP A 140 -1.22 12.34 -7.89
CA ASP A 140 -0.18 13.36 -7.72
C ASP A 140 -0.67 14.61 -6.95
N LYS A 141 -1.94 14.98 -7.13
CA LYS A 141 -2.56 16.19 -6.54
C LYS A 141 -4.08 16.06 -6.44
N ASP A 142 -4.68 16.76 -5.48
CA ASP A 142 -6.14 16.75 -5.25
C ASP A 142 -6.97 17.11 -6.50
N SER A 143 -6.46 17.98 -7.38
CA SER A 143 -7.18 18.34 -8.62
C SER A 143 -7.36 17.17 -9.58
N ASP A 144 -6.61 16.08 -9.40
CA ASP A 144 -6.71 14.90 -10.26
C ASP A 144 -7.88 13.99 -9.88
N VAL A 145 -8.49 14.16 -8.69
CA VAL A 145 -9.66 13.40 -8.24
C VAL A 145 -10.77 13.47 -9.27
N GLN A 146 -11.24 14.68 -9.60
CA GLN A 146 -12.31 14.87 -10.58
C GLN A 146 -11.90 14.37 -11.97
N THR A 147 -10.61 14.55 -12.33
CA THR A 147 -10.10 14.11 -13.64
C THR A 147 -10.13 12.58 -13.77
N ILE A 148 -9.77 11.86 -12.71
CA ILE A 148 -9.83 10.40 -12.63
C ILE A 148 -11.27 9.93 -12.61
N GLU A 149 -12.08 10.53 -11.73
CA GLU A 149 -13.49 10.19 -11.60
C GLU A 149 -14.24 10.45 -12.89
N ASP A 150 -13.88 11.45 -13.71
CA ASP A 150 -14.52 11.77 -14.99
C ASP A 150 -14.00 10.99 -16.20
N ASN A 151 -12.84 10.36 -16.09
CA ASN A 151 -12.23 9.65 -17.21
C ASN A 151 -13.06 8.43 -17.62
N ALA A 152 -13.48 8.37 -18.89
CA ALA A 152 -14.37 7.32 -19.41
C ALA A 152 -13.82 5.89 -19.29
N THR A 153 -12.50 5.73 -19.21
CA THR A 153 -11.87 4.41 -19.01
C THR A 153 -11.80 4.08 -17.52
N LEU A 154 -11.38 5.02 -16.67
CA LEU A 154 -11.26 4.79 -15.22
C LEU A 154 -12.63 4.61 -14.56
N LYS A 155 -13.69 5.28 -15.06
CA LYS A 155 -15.09 5.00 -14.71
C LYS A 155 -15.53 3.55 -14.96
N GLN A 156 -14.80 2.78 -15.77
CA GLN A 156 -15.12 1.36 -15.96
C GLN A 156 -14.65 0.49 -14.78
N ILE A 157 -13.72 0.97 -13.96
CA ILE A 157 -13.33 0.31 -12.71
C ILE A 157 -14.55 0.34 -11.78
N PRO A 158 -15.13 -0.81 -11.39
CA PRO A 158 -16.39 -0.85 -10.65
C PRO A 158 -16.37 -0.06 -9.34
N ALA A 159 -15.25 -0.09 -8.61
CA ALA A 159 -15.09 0.67 -7.38
C ALA A 159 -15.15 2.20 -7.62
N ILE A 160 -14.51 2.72 -8.68
CA ILE A 160 -14.60 4.15 -9.05
C ILE A 160 -16.02 4.51 -9.47
N ALA A 161 -16.66 3.67 -10.29
CA ALA A 161 -18.03 3.89 -10.75
C ALA A 161 -19.05 4.00 -9.60
N LYS A 162 -18.80 3.27 -8.51
CA LYS A 162 -19.61 3.27 -7.29
C LYS A 162 -19.25 4.40 -6.30
N GLY A 163 -18.18 5.15 -6.54
CA GLY A 163 -17.63 6.08 -5.53
C GLY A 163 -16.98 5.36 -4.33
N ALA A 164 -16.59 4.10 -4.51
CA ALA A 164 -15.89 3.28 -3.53
C ALA A 164 -14.36 3.37 -3.71
N SER A 165 -13.85 4.60 -3.83
CA SER A 165 -12.43 4.87 -4.05
C SER A 165 -11.84 5.81 -3.00
N VAL A 166 -10.62 5.51 -2.57
CA VAL A 166 -9.75 6.44 -1.84
C VAL A 166 -8.69 6.93 -2.82
N LEU A 167 -8.86 8.14 -3.35
CA LEU A 167 -7.91 8.78 -4.25
C LEU A 167 -7.02 9.73 -3.42
N ASP A 168 -5.88 9.21 -2.97
CA ASP A 168 -4.99 9.82 -1.98
C ASP A 168 -3.90 10.65 -2.66
N SER A 169 -3.92 11.97 -2.42
CA SER A 169 -2.88 12.91 -2.86
C SER A 169 -1.98 13.39 -1.69
N ASP A 170 -2.29 13.03 -0.44
CA ASP A 170 -1.46 13.42 0.70
C ASP A 170 -0.21 12.54 0.75
N LYS A 171 0.90 13.13 0.32
CA LYS A 171 2.21 12.48 0.30
C LYS A 171 2.62 11.95 1.69
N LYS A 172 2.15 12.56 2.78
CA LYS A 172 2.41 12.07 4.14
C LYS A 172 1.68 10.76 4.41
N GLU A 173 0.39 10.67 4.06
CA GLU A 173 -0.40 9.44 4.19
C GLU A 173 0.20 8.33 3.31
N THR A 174 0.43 8.63 2.04
CA THR A 174 1.02 7.71 1.07
C THR A 174 2.39 7.16 1.51
N LEU A 175 3.25 7.96 2.15
CA LEU A 175 4.56 7.54 2.66
C LEU A 175 4.48 6.82 4.02
N ALA A 176 3.41 7.04 4.78
CA ALA A 176 3.19 6.37 6.05
C ALA A 176 2.72 4.91 5.87
N LEU A 177 2.13 4.58 4.72
CA LEU A 177 1.62 3.24 4.40
C LEU A 177 2.71 2.18 4.25
N GLY A 178 2.89 1.36 5.30
CA GLY A 178 3.67 0.11 5.23
C GLY A 178 5.19 0.26 5.09
N ILE A 179 5.72 1.48 5.22
CA ILE A 179 7.16 1.78 5.07
C ILE A 179 7.91 1.66 6.41
N SER A 180 7.31 2.07 7.53
CA SER A 180 7.91 1.94 8.87
C SER A 180 6.86 1.86 9.97
N PRO A 181 7.19 1.27 11.14
CA PRO A 181 6.29 1.27 12.30
C PRO A 181 5.84 2.67 12.71
N LEU A 182 6.77 3.62 12.79
CA LEU A 182 6.47 5.02 13.14
C LEU A 182 5.50 5.69 12.15
N GLY A 183 5.69 5.45 10.85
CA GLY A 183 4.79 5.97 9.82
C GLY A 183 3.38 5.43 10.00
N MET A 184 3.25 4.11 10.17
CA MET A 184 1.94 3.47 10.38
C MET A 184 1.27 3.94 11.68
N ASP A 185 2.01 4.07 12.78
CA ASP A 185 1.51 4.65 14.03
C ASP A 185 0.97 6.06 13.82
N TRP A 186 1.73 6.92 13.15
CA TRP A 186 1.30 8.29 12.85
C TRP A 186 0.02 8.30 11.99
N LEU A 187 -0.05 7.45 10.97
CA LEU A 187 -1.23 7.32 10.10
C LEU A 187 -2.47 6.93 10.90
N VAL A 188 -2.35 5.94 11.79
CA VAL A 188 -3.46 5.45 12.64
C VAL A 188 -3.92 6.53 13.62
N GLU A 189 -2.99 7.25 14.25
CA GLU A 189 -3.30 8.17 15.35
C GLU A 189 -3.69 9.59 14.90
N HIS A 190 -3.19 10.05 13.74
CA HIS A 190 -3.25 11.46 13.36
C HIS A 190 -4.02 11.73 12.07
N THR A 191 -4.59 10.70 11.44
CA THR A 191 -5.34 10.83 10.19
C THR A 191 -6.67 10.09 10.25
N ASP A 192 -7.57 10.43 9.34
CA ASP A 192 -8.84 9.73 9.10
C ASP A 192 -8.70 8.67 8.01
N PHE A 193 -7.46 8.26 7.65
CA PHE A 193 -7.21 7.37 6.53
C PHE A 193 -7.97 6.05 6.62
N ILE A 194 -7.94 5.40 7.79
CA ILE A 194 -8.66 4.13 8.01
C ILE A 194 -10.18 4.36 7.94
N ASP A 195 -10.68 5.50 8.41
CA ASP A 195 -12.10 5.84 8.32
C ASP A 195 -12.54 6.03 6.85
N LYS A 196 -11.70 6.67 6.02
CA LYS A 196 -11.92 6.80 4.57
C LYS A 196 -11.93 5.45 3.86
N VAL A 197 -11.00 4.56 4.21
CA VAL A 197 -10.93 3.19 3.68
C VAL A 197 -12.19 2.40 4.07
N ALA A 198 -12.61 2.48 5.33
CA ALA A 198 -13.84 1.84 5.82
C ALA A 198 -15.07 2.34 5.08
N GLN A 199 -15.21 3.66 4.93
CA GLN A 199 -16.32 4.26 4.19
C GLN A 199 -16.34 3.83 2.72
N ALA A 200 -15.18 3.78 2.04
CA ALA A 200 -15.09 3.29 0.67
C ALA A 200 -15.46 1.80 0.56
N ALA A 201 -14.95 0.96 1.46
CA ALA A 201 -15.28 -0.47 1.51
C ALA A 201 -16.78 -0.69 1.73
N LYS A 202 -17.40 0.07 2.63
CA LYS A 202 -18.85 0.05 2.86
C LYS A 202 -19.63 0.40 1.59
N THR A 203 -19.31 1.54 0.96
CA THR A 203 -19.95 1.98 -0.29
C THR A 203 -19.85 0.92 -1.40
N GLY A 204 -18.73 0.22 -1.49
CA GLY A 204 -18.51 -0.81 -2.51
C GLY A 204 -19.33 -2.08 -2.34
N ARG A 205 -19.60 -2.45 -1.09
CA ARG A 205 -20.33 -3.67 -0.70
C ARG A 205 -21.85 -3.53 -0.79
N GLU A 206 -22.36 -2.29 -0.78
CA GLU A 206 -23.76 -1.95 -1.07
C GLU A 206 -24.07 -2.07 -2.59
#